data_AF-A0A6L5G5C9-F1
#
_entry.id   AF-A0A6L5G5C9-F1
#
_cell.length_a   1.000
_cell.length_b   1.000
_cell.length_c   1.000
_cell.angle_alpha   90.00
_cell.angle_beta   90.00
_cell.angle_gamma   90.00
#
_symmetry.space_group_name_H-M   'P 1'
#
loop_
_entity.id
_entity.type
_entity.pdbx_description
1 polymer ?
#
loop_
_entity_poly.entity_id
_entity_poly.type
_entity_poly.pdbx_seq_one_letter_code
_entity_poly.pdbx_strand_id
1 'polypeptide(L)'
;MPTDDTTAAIRELRDQLTARKPGEPPPKVLAFPERTDLLRDFHDKLRRRAPVALINCQEFTEDPVPDLLTEIKRQLMQRCEPYPRLQFRRLEFALAVIEQSINFRNHRAAQRQIKQAAKSTFAPNPVSNTAVAEGGAVLGQVAPGAGGIPALLAGLYQARFPTLYSFYKWFGHRDIGALDEPLDYLANLNLWAHPRVTGPARDVELRRRDRALIAAFLGDLRFAYGRGRLAKQQWYSCVALLRNADAHAGRSFVARLTEVTDRLDRAEVDPAPFLAVTDGEPLEPAPDDHPREERPR
;
A
#
# COMPACT_ATOMS: atom_id res chain seq x y z
N MET A 1 4.64 7.41 -34.23
CA MET A 1 6.01 7.02 -33.82
C MET A 1 6.33 7.78 -32.55
N PRO A 2 6.93 7.17 -31.51
CA PRO A 2 7.36 7.93 -30.33
C PRO A 2 8.33 9.03 -30.79
N THR A 3 8.15 10.24 -30.29
CA THR A 3 9.12 11.33 -30.51
C THR A 3 10.47 10.92 -29.91
N ASP A 4 11.57 11.40 -30.50
CA ASP A 4 12.93 11.11 -30.00
C ASP A 4 13.07 11.45 -28.49
N ASP A 5 12.31 12.44 -28.04
CA ASP A 5 12.26 12.94 -26.67
C ASP A 5 11.68 11.91 -25.66
N THR A 6 10.65 11.15 -26.03
CA THR A 6 10.12 10.05 -25.18
C THR A 6 11.15 8.93 -25.04
N THR A 7 11.88 8.63 -26.11
CA THR A 7 12.89 7.55 -26.08
C THR A 7 14.08 7.95 -25.21
N ALA A 8 14.47 9.23 -25.24
CA ALA A 8 15.49 9.79 -24.35
C ALA A 8 15.04 9.75 -22.89
N ALA A 9 13.82 10.19 -22.55
CA ALA A 9 13.33 10.19 -21.16
C ALA A 9 13.19 8.77 -20.56
N ILE A 10 12.82 7.78 -21.37
CA ILE A 10 12.80 6.37 -20.92
C ILE A 10 14.19 5.84 -20.69
N ARG A 11 15.13 6.20 -21.58
CA ARG A 11 16.52 5.85 -21.42
C ARG A 11 17.07 6.50 -20.16
N GLU A 12 16.77 7.76 -19.92
CA GLU A 12 17.17 8.48 -18.71
C GLU A 12 16.54 7.86 -17.46
N LEU A 13 15.24 7.57 -17.44
CA LEU A 13 14.62 6.87 -16.32
C LEU A 13 15.32 5.52 -16.11
N ARG A 14 15.48 4.73 -17.16
CA ARG A 14 16.18 3.45 -17.08
C ARG A 14 17.60 3.62 -16.55
N ASP A 15 18.35 4.58 -17.07
CA ASP A 15 19.73 4.86 -16.70
C ASP A 15 19.80 5.34 -15.25
N GLN A 16 18.90 6.20 -14.78
CA GLN A 16 18.79 6.57 -13.37
C GLN A 16 18.46 5.36 -12.48
N LEU A 17 17.68 4.40 -12.97
CA LEU A 17 17.38 3.16 -12.25
C LEU A 17 18.56 2.16 -12.31
N THR A 18 19.36 2.14 -13.38
CA THR A 18 20.44 1.14 -13.61
C THR A 18 21.86 1.61 -13.33
N ALA A 19 22.15 2.92 -13.43
CA ALA A 19 23.49 3.51 -13.27
C ALA A 19 23.89 3.71 -11.80
N ARG A 20 23.11 3.17 -10.87
CA ARG A 20 23.31 3.38 -9.44
C ARG A 20 24.51 2.60 -8.96
N LYS A 21 25.34 3.25 -8.15
CA LYS A 21 26.48 2.58 -7.53
C LYS A 21 25.97 1.49 -6.58
N PRO A 22 26.62 0.31 -6.55
CA PRO A 22 26.33 -0.69 -5.53
C PRO A 22 26.35 -0.05 -4.14
N GLY A 23 25.22 -0.08 -3.43
CA GLY A 23 25.08 0.46 -2.08
C GLY A 23 24.31 1.78 -1.94
N GLU A 24 23.97 2.50 -3.03
CA GLU A 24 23.10 3.69 -2.92
C GLU A 24 21.62 3.27 -2.78
N PRO A 25 20.83 3.82 -1.82
CA PRO A 25 19.42 3.44 -1.61
C PRO A 25 18.53 3.97 -2.74
N PRO A 26 17.53 3.22 -3.25
CA PRO A 26 16.76 3.58 -4.45
C PRO A 26 16.05 4.94 -4.30
N PRO A 27 15.99 5.82 -5.33
CA PRO A 27 15.04 6.93 -5.35
C PRO A 27 13.64 6.44 -5.02
N LYS A 28 13.03 7.13 -4.07
CA LYS A 28 11.63 6.91 -3.66
C LYS A 28 10.68 7.69 -4.55
N VAL A 29 11.11 8.87 -5.00
CA VAL A 29 10.35 9.81 -5.82
C VAL A 29 11.27 10.36 -6.93
N LEU A 30 10.79 10.38 -8.16
CA LEU A 30 11.43 11.05 -9.30
C LEU A 30 10.46 12.07 -9.89
N ALA A 31 10.95 13.27 -10.20
CA ALA A 31 10.15 14.33 -10.78
C ALA A 31 10.57 14.61 -12.23
N PHE A 32 9.59 14.67 -13.13
CA PHE A 32 9.73 15.04 -14.54
C PHE A 32 8.78 16.21 -14.84
N PRO A 33 9.13 17.44 -14.40
CA PRO A 33 8.24 18.59 -14.48
C PRO A 33 7.77 18.85 -15.92
N GLU A 34 6.51 19.29 -16.07
CA GLU A 34 5.88 19.71 -17.34
C GLU A 34 5.72 18.61 -18.40
N ARG A 35 5.83 17.33 -18.02
CA ARG A 35 5.84 16.20 -18.95
C ARG A 35 4.73 15.19 -18.69
N THR A 36 3.50 15.69 -18.54
CA THR A 36 2.31 14.86 -18.27
C THR A 36 2.07 13.76 -19.32
N ASP A 37 2.38 14.03 -20.60
CA ASP A 37 2.25 13.03 -21.68
C ASP A 37 3.30 11.91 -21.59
N LEU A 38 4.49 12.20 -21.04
CA LEU A 38 5.49 11.15 -20.80
C LEU A 38 5.00 10.11 -19.80
N LEU A 39 4.26 10.52 -18.77
CA LEU A 39 3.76 9.55 -17.78
C LEU A 39 2.78 8.54 -18.41
N ARG A 40 1.98 8.97 -19.39
CA ARG A 40 1.11 8.05 -20.13
C ARG A 40 1.93 7.08 -20.99
N ASP A 41 2.94 7.58 -21.68
CA ASP A 41 3.86 6.74 -22.45
C ASP A 41 4.63 5.75 -21.57
N PHE A 42 5.07 6.17 -20.39
CA PHE A 42 5.71 5.32 -19.38
C PHE A 42 4.75 4.24 -18.91
N HIS A 43 3.52 4.60 -18.57
CA HIS A 43 2.49 3.67 -18.15
C HIS A 43 2.31 2.54 -19.19
N ASP A 44 2.14 2.89 -20.46
CA ASP A 44 1.90 1.92 -21.53
C ASP A 44 3.07 0.96 -21.76
N LYS A 45 4.29 1.42 -21.52
CA LYS A 45 5.51 0.60 -21.66
C LYS A 45 5.79 -0.23 -20.40
N LEU A 46 5.47 0.28 -19.22
CA LEU A 46 5.70 -0.39 -17.94
C LEU A 46 4.63 -1.42 -17.60
N ARG A 47 3.37 -1.23 -18.00
CA ARG A 47 2.26 -2.15 -17.62
C ARG A 47 2.46 -3.61 -18.03
N ARG A 48 3.35 -3.88 -18.99
CA ARG A 48 3.72 -5.24 -19.44
C ARG A 48 4.94 -5.82 -18.71
N ARG A 49 5.58 -5.05 -17.84
CA ARG A 49 6.90 -5.34 -17.24
C ARG A 49 6.94 -5.16 -15.73
N ALA A 50 6.01 -4.40 -15.17
CA ALA A 50 5.88 -4.18 -13.74
C ALA A 50 4.44 -3.77 -13.40
N PRO A 51 3.95 -4.11 -12.19
CA PRO A 51 2.82 -3.45 -11.56
C PRO A 51 2.98 -1.93 -11.60
N VAL A 52 2.06 -1.25 -12.28
CA VAL A 52 2.08 0.20 -12.45
C VAL A 52 0.72 0.79 -12.12
N ALA A 53 0.71 1.93 -11.46
CA ALA A 53 -0.47 2.77 -11.27
C ALA A 53 -0.25 4.09 -12.01
N LEU A 54 -1.27 4.57 -12.72
CA LEU A 54 -1.34 5.91 -13.29
C LEU A 54 -2.50 6.66 -12.62
N ILE A 55 -2.16 7.69 -11.86
CA ILE A 55 -3.10 8.42 -11.00
C ILE A 55 -3.15 9.87 -11.46
N ASN A 56 -4.34 10.42 -11.61
CA ASN A 56 -4.53 11.86 -11.77
C ASN A 56 -4.86 12.48 -10.40
N CYS A 57 -3.91 13.17 -9.79
CA CYS A 57 -4.08 13.70 -8.45
C CYS A 57 -5.13 14.81 -8.34
N GLN A 58 -5.54 15.45 -9.45
CA GLN A 58 -6.62 16.44 -9.45
C GLN A 58 -8.02 15.84 -9.22
N GLU A 59 -8.18 14.53 -9.41
CA GLU A 59 -9.46 13.83 -9.20
C GLU A 59 -9.79 13.59 -7.71
N PHE A 60 -8.84 13.91 -6.81
CA PHE A 60 -8.95 13.67 -5.37
C PHE A 60 -8.95 15.01 -4.63
N THR A 61 -10.09 15.37 -4.04
CA THR A 61 -10.28 16.66 -3.37
C THR A 61 -10.51 16.51 -1.87
N GLU A 62 -11.37 15.57 -1.48
CA GLU A 62 -11.71 15.31 -0.09
C GLU A 62 -10.86 14.15 0.43
N ASP A 63 -10.21 14.35 1.58
CA ASP A 63 -9.40 13.33 2.26
C ASP A 63 -8.43 12.52 1.37
N PRO A 64 -7.44 13.18 0.76
CA PRO A 64 -6.84 12.68 -0.47
C PRO A 64 -5.97 11.43 -0.34
N VAL A 65 -5.32 11.20 0.81
CA VAL A 65 -4.33 10.12 0.93
C VAL A 65 -4.97 8.73 1.01
N PRO A 66 -5.99 8.47 1.84
CA PRO A 66 -6.72 7.20 1.83
C PRO A 66 -7.26 6.81 0.44
N ASP A 67 -7.88 7.76 -0.26
CA ASP A 67 -8.49 7.51 -1.57
C ASP A 67 -7.43 7.24 -2.64
N LEU A 68 -6.37 8.04 -2.66
CA LEU A 68 -5.25 7.87 -3.59
C LEU A 68 -4.53 6.54 -3.34
N LEU A 69 -4.31 6.15 -2.09
CA LEU A 69 -3.76 4.83 -1.75
C LEU A 69 -4.68 3.68 -2.17
N THR A 70 -5.99 3.85 -2.02
CA THR A 70 -6.98 2.86 -2.47
C THR A 70 -6.92 2.66 -3.97
N GLU A 71 -6.80 3.76 -4.73
CA GLU A 71 -6.69 3.72 -6.19
C GLU A 71 -5.34 3.17 -6.66
N ILE A 72 -4.22 3.59 -6.07
CA ILE A 72 -2.89 3.01 -6.34
C ILE A 72 -2.91 1.50 -6.10
N LYS A 73 -3.39 1.07 -4.92
CA LYS A 73 -3.55 -0.34 -4.58
C LYS A 73 -4.34 -1.06 -5.67
N ARG A 74 -5.51 -0.55 -6.04
CA ARG A 74 -6.39 -1.15 -7.05
C ARG A 74 -5.67 -1.37 -8.37
N GLN A 75 -4.91 -0.39 -8.85
CA GLN A 75 -4.16 -0.48 -10.09
C GLN A 75 -2.94 -1.43 -9.98
N LEU A 76 -2.17 -1.37 -8.89
CA LEU A 76 -1.04 -2.28 -8.66
C LEU A 76 -1.46 -3.75 -8.49
N MET A 77 -2.70 -4.00 -8.04
CA MET A 77 -3.27 -5.35 -7.93
C MET A 77 -3.71 -5.94 -9.28
N GLN A 78 -3.69 -5.17 -10.38
CA GLN A 78 -3.97 -5.70 -11.70
C GLN A 78 -2.90 -6.73 -12.09
N ARG A 79 -3.31 -7.77 -12.82
CA ARG A 79 -2.41 -8.86 -13.21
C ARG A 79 -1.35 -8.30 -14.17
N CYS A 80 -0.08 -8.45 -13.78
CA CYS A 80 1.07 -8.12 -14.61
C CYS A 80 1.99 -9.34 -14.65
N GLU A 81 2.05 -10.04 -15.77
CA GLU A 81 3.03 -11.13 -15.91
C GLU A 81 4.44 -10.54 -16.04
N PRO A 82 5.45 -11.05 -15.32
CA PRO A 82 5.52 -12.33 -14.60
C PRO A 82 5.21 -12.27 -13.08
N TYR A 83 4.67 -11.17 -12.57
CA TYR A 83 4.48 -10.97 -11.13
C TYR A 83 3.21 -11.66 -10.61
N PRO A 84 3.26 -12.23 -9.39
CA PRO A 84 2.05 -12.66 -8.71
C PRO A 84 1.17 -11.45 -8.40
N ARG A 85 -0.12 -11.70 -8.23
CA ARG A 85 -1.06 -10.67 -7.78
C ARG A 85 -0.62 -10.14 -6.42
N LEU A 86 -0.32 -8.85 -6.36
CA LEU A 86 0.00 -8.16 -5.12
C LEU A 86 -1.20 -8.19 -4.17
N GLN A 87 -0.91 -8.30 -2.88
CA GLN A 87 -1.91 -8.22 -1.82
C GLN A 87 -1.49 -7.15 -0.84
N PHE A 88 -2.44 -6.29 -0.48
CA PHE A 88 -2.20 -5.15 0.39
C PHE A 88 -2.96 -5.34 1.70
N ARG A 89 -2.67 -6.44 2.41
CA ARG A 89 -3.44 -6.88 3.57
C ARG A 89 -3.32 -5.91 4.75
N ARG A 90 -2.14 -5.34 4.99
CA ARG A 90 -1.98 -4.34 6.07
C ARG A 90 -2.74 -3.07 5.71
N LEU A 91 -2.61 -2.58 4.47
CA LEU A 91 -3.34 -1.39 4.04
C LEU A 91 -4.86 -1.62 4.06
N GLU A 92 -5.35 -2.74 3.52
CA GLU A 92 -6.77 -3.11 3.56
C GLU A 92 -7.30 -3.14 4.99
N PHE A 93 -6.53 -3.68 5.93
CA PHE A 93 -6.93 -3.69 7.33
C PHE A 93 -6.98 -2.27 7.92
N ALA A 94 -5.96 -1.46 7.65
CA ALA A 94 -5.89 -0.09 8.13
C ALA A 94 -7.03 0.78 7.58
N LEU A 95 -7.34 0.65 6.29
CA LEU A 95 -8.49 1.30 5.64
C LEU A 95 -9.81 0.87 6.30
N ALA A 96 -10.02 -0.44 6.48
CA ALA A 96 -11.21 -0.94 7.15
C ALA A 96 -11.32 -0.45 8.60
N VAL A 97 -10.20 -0.26 9.31
CA VAL A 97 -10.21 0.30 10.66
C VAL A 97 -10.61 1.77 10.67
N ILE A 98 -10.16 2.59 9.72
CA ILE A 98 -10.52 4.02 9.67
C ILE A 98 -11.93 4.29 9.14
N GLU A 99 -12.55 3.34 8.46
CA GLU A 99 -13.94 3.45 7.99
C GLU A 99 -14.97 3.20 9.11
N GLN A 100 -14.58 2.56 10.20
CA GLN A 100 -15.49 2.14 11.27
C GLN A 100 -15.70 3.27 12.29
N SER A 101 -16.96 3.49 12.69
CA SER A 101 -17.27 4.35 13.84
C SER A 101 -17.08 3.59 15.16
N ILE A 102 -15.86 3.63 15.70
CA ILE A 102 -15.51 2.87 16.90
C ILE A 102 -15.88 3.64 18.17
N ASN A 103 -16.58 2.99 19.09
CA ASN A 103 -16.94 3.59 20.37
C ASN A 103 -15.84 3.34 21.42
N PHE A 104 -14.99 4.35 21.64
CA PHE A 104 -13.91 4.31 22.62
C PHE A 104 -14.34 4.53 24.08
N ARG A 105 -15.64 4.72 24.38
CA ARG A 105 -16.11 4.81 25.79
C ARG A 105 -15.87 3.51 26.57
N ASN A 106 -15.82 2.37 25.87
CA ASN A 106 -15.52 1.07 26.46
C ASN A 106 -14.38 0.43 25.67
N HIS A 107 -13.18 0.42 26.26
CA HIS A 107 -11.97 -0.10 25.63
C HIS A 107 -12.13 -1.56 25.15
N ARG A 108 -12.78 -2.44 25.93
CA ARG A 108 -13.03 -3.82 25.52
C ARG A 108 -13.99 -3.91 24.32
N ALA A 109 -14.98 -3.03 24.26
CA ALA A 109 -15.90 -2.97 23.11
C ALA A 109 -15.18 -2.46 21.85
N ALA A 110 -14.35 -1.43 21.97
CA ALA A 110 -13.53 -0.92 20.87
C ALA A 110 -12.59 -2.01 20.31
N GLN A 111 -11.88 -2.73 21.19
CA GLN A 111 -11.03 -3.85 20.76
C GLN A 111 -11.81 -4.96 20.03
N ARG A 112 -13.04 -5.26 20.47
CA ARG A 112 -13.91 -6.23 19.78
C ARG A 112 -14.32 -5.72 18.40
N GLN A 113 -14.66 -4.44 18.27
CA GLN A 113 -15.00 -3.81 16.98
C GLN A 113 -13.82 -3.83 16.01
N ILE A 114 -12.61 -3.49 16.45
CA ILE A 114 -11.38 -3.58 15.63
C ILE A 114 -11.14 -5.02 15.15
N LYS A 115 -11.25 -6.00 16.06
CA LYS A 115 -11.11 -7.42 15.71
C LYS A 115 -12.19 -7.88 14.73
N GLN A 116 -13.41 -7.37 14.86
CA GLN A 116 -14.51 -7.69 13.96
C GLN A 116 -14.29 -7.09 12.58
N ALA A 117 -13.82 -5.85 12.48
CA ALA A 117 -13.42 -5.21 11.22
C ALA A 117 -12.33 -6.03 10.52
N ALA A 118 -11.32 -6.51 11.26
CA ALA A 118 -10.29 -7.41 10.73
C ALA A 118 -10.91 -8.68 10.13
N LYS A 119 -11.81 -9.30 10.90
CA LYS A 119 -12.47 -10.54 10.46
C LYS A 119 -13.33 -10.32 9.22
N SER A 120 -14.07 -9.23 9.09
CA SER A 120 -14.87 -8.96 7.89
C SER A 120 -14.01 -8.69 6.65
N THR A 121 -12.87 -8.00 6.80
CA THR A 121 -11.97 -7.71 5.67
C THR A 121 -11.28 -8.95 5.12
N PHE A 122 -10.95 -9.92 5.99
CA PHE A 122 -10.20 -11.13 5.61
C PHE A 122 -11.00 -12.42 5.66
N ALA A 123 -12.28 -12.37 6.04
CA ALA A 123 -13.15 -13.51 5.90
C ALA A 123 -13.17 -13.87 4.40
N PRO A 124 -12.90 -15.13 4.03
CA PRO A 124 -13.14 -15.56 2.67
C PRO A 124 -14.59 -15.23 2.35
N ASN A 125 -14.84 -14.49 1.27
CA ASN A 125 -16.19 -14.33 0.76
C ASN A 125 -16.79 -15.72 0.71
N PRO A 126 -17.89 -16.00 1.45
CA PRO A 126 -18.56 -17.28 1.31
C PRO A 126 -18.88 -17.35 -0.17
N VAL A 127 -18.23 -18.30 -0.85
CA VAL A 127 -18.27 -18.47 -2.31
C VAL A 127 -19.73 -18.26 -2.71
N SER A 128 -20.00 -17.23 -3.51
CA SER A 128 -21.33 -17.07 -4.07
C SER A 128 -21.64 -18.40 -4.75
N ASN A 129 -22.75 -19.04 -4.38
CA ASN A 129 -23.16 -20.36 -4.88
C ASN A 129 -23.25 -20.44 -6.42
N THR A 130 -23.01 -19.34 -7.13
CA THR A 130 -22.87 -19.24 -8.60
C THR A 130 -21.57 -19.83 -9.15
N ALA A 131 -20.42 -19.71 -8.47
CA ALA A 131 -19.15 -20.23 -9.00
C ALA A 131 -19.01 -21.77 -8.88
N VAL A 132 -19.73 -22.38 -7.92
CA VAL A 132 -19.82 -23.85 -7.80
C VAL A 132 -20.81 -24.42 -8.83
N ALA A 133 -21.79 -23.64 -9.29
CA ALA A 133 -22.71 -24.06 -10.34
C ALA A 133 -22.04 -24.12 -11.73
N GLU A 134 -21.09 -23.21 -12.03
CA GLU A 134 -20.39 -23.20 -13.31
C GLU A 134 -19.12 -24.07 -13.34
N GLY A 135 -18.50 -24.34 -12.17
CA GLY A 135 -17.39 -25.30 -12.03
C GLY A 135 -17.83 -26.77 -11.91
N GLY A 136 -19.13 -27.03 -11.70
CA GLY A 136 -19.70 -28.38 -11.56
C GLY A 136 -19.84 -29.17 -12.86
N ALA A 137 -19.58 -28.57 -14.02
CA ALA A 137 -19.73 -29.22 -15.32
C ALA A 137 -18.47 -29.99 -15.81
N VAL A 138 -17.33 -29.92 -15.11
CA VAL A 138 -16.06 -30.53 -15.60
C VAL A 138 -15.51 -31.64 -14.67
N LEU A 139 -16.22 -32.02 -13.61
CA LEU A 139 -15.84 -33.14 -12.73
C LEU A 139 -16.94 -34.19 -12.55
N GLY A 140 -17.70 -34.44 -13.63
CA GLY A 140 -18.71 -35.50 -13.70
C GLY A 140 -18.23 -36.80 -14.36
N GLN A 141 -17.07 -37.34 -13.98
CA GLN A 141 -16.66 -38.72 -14.35
C GLN A 141 -15.86 -39.45 -13.25
N VAL A 142 -16.13 -39.19 -11.97
CA VAL A 142 -15.62 -40.07 -10.91
C VAL A 142 -16.74 -40.40 -9.93
N ALA A 143 -17.21 -41.64 -10.04
CA ALA A 143 -17.94 -42.49 -9.09
C ALA A 143 -18.93 -41.86 -8.08
N PRO A 144 -20.18 -42.37 -8.00
CA PRO A 144 -21.11 -42.01 -6.93
C PRO A 144 -20.66 -42.68 -5.62
N GLY A 145 -20.01 -41.93 -4.72
CA GLY A 145 -19.60 -42.52 -3.44
C GLY A 145 -18.77 -41.69 -2.46
N ALA A 146 -18.52 -40.39 -2.69
CA ALA A 146 -17.67 -39.62 -1.77
C ALA A 146 -18.25 -38.23 -1.47
N GLY A 147 -19.22 -38.18 -0.56
CA GLY A 147 -19.53 -36.94 0.17
C GLY A 147 -18.39 -36.62 1.12
N GLY A 148 -17.54 -35.63 0.81
CA GLY A 148 -16.44 -35.30 1.73
C GLY A 148 -15.38 -34.29 1.32
N ILE A 149 -15.46 -33.62 0.16
CA ILE A 149 -14.39 -32.69 -0.28
C ILE A 149 -14.76 -31.17 -0.26
N PRO A 150 -15.58 -30.65 0.67
CA PRO A 150 -15.53 -29.20 0.96
C PRO A 150 -14.47 -28.85 2.01
N ALA A 151 -14.34 -29.67 3.06
CA ALA A 151 -13.52 -29.36 4.24
C ALA A 151 -12.00 -29.39 3.96
N LEU A 152 -11.56 -30.25 3.05
CA LEU A 152 -10.14 -30.40 2.70
C LEU A 152 -9.61 -29.21 1.89
N LEU A 153 -10.45 -28.64 1.02
CA LEU A 153 -10.14 -27.40 0.30
C LEU A 153 -10.18 -26.20 1.26
N ALA A 154 -11.19 -26.11 2.15
CA ALA A 154 -11.22 -25.06 3.16
C ALA A 154 -9.97 -25.08 4.06
N GLY A 155 -9.50 -26.26 4.48
CA GLY A 155 -8.27 -26.44 5.25
C GLY A 155 -7.00 -26.04 4.49
N LEU A 156 -6.91 -26.33 3.19
CA LEU A 156 -5.80 -25.89 2.33
C LEU A 156 -5.82 -24.38 2.09
N TYR A 157 -7.00 -23.77 1.95
CA TYR A 157 -7.14 -22.31 1.87
C TYR A 157 -6.74 -21.65 3.19
N GLN A 158 -7.16 -22.20 4.34
CA GLN A 158 -6.80 -21.70 5.67
C GLN A 158 -5.31 -21.85 6.00
N ALA A 159 -4.67 -22.93 5.53
CA ALA A 159 -3.23 -23.15 5.68
C ALA A 159 -2.37 -22.26 4.76
N ARG A 160 -2.96 -21.69 3.69
CA ARG A 160 -2.24 -20.86 2.70
C ARG A 160 -2.30 -19.37 2.99
N PHE A 161 -3.18 -18.93 3.91
CA PHE A 161 -3.18 -17.54 4.38
C PHE A 161 -2.34 -17.44 5.65
N PRO A 162 -1.34 -16.53 5.70
CA PRO A 162 -0.76 -16.13 6.96
C PRO A 162 -1.91 -15.80 7.91
N THR A 163 -1.87 -16.34 9.13
CA THR A 163 -2.95 -16.11 10.09
C THR A 163 -3.16 -14.59 10.20
N LEU A 164 -4.42 -14.13 10.27
CA LEU A 164 -4.77 -12.72 10.53
C LEU A 164 -3.87 -12.08 11.59
N TYR A 165 -3.46 -12.89 12.57
CA TYR A 165 -2.51 -12.57 13.60
C TYR A 165 -1.18 -11.96 13.10
N SER A 166 -0.59 -12.47 12.02
CA SER A 166 0.68 -11.96 11.46
C SER A 166 0.55 -10.53 10.91
N PHE A 167 -0.54 -10.23 10.20
CA PHE A 167 -0.81 -8.89 9.68
C PHE A 167 -1.17 -7.91 10.79
N TYR A 168 -1.97 -8.37 11.75
CA TYR A 168 -2.33 -7.60 12.94
C TYR A 168 -1.08 -7.28 13.80
N LYS A 169 -0.21 -8.26 14.06
CA LYS A 169 1.01 -8.08 14.87
C LYS A 169 1.98 -7.07 14.25
N TRP A 170 1.97 -6.94 12.91
CA TRP A 170 2.77 -5.95 12.22
C TRP A 170 2.50 -4.52 12.71
N PHE A 171 1.27 -4.19 13.12
CA PHE A 171 0.95 -2.85 13.62
C PHE A 171 1.61 -2.50 14.97
N GLY A 172 2.10 -3.50 15.73
CA GLY A 172 2.87 -3.24 16.95
C GLY A 172 4.30 -2.79 16.64
N HIS A 173 4.98 -3.50 15.73
CA HIS A 173 6.40 -3.24 15.42
C HIS A 173 6.63 -2.31 14.22
N ARG A 174 5.74 -2.30 13.23
CA ARG A 174 5.72 -1.41 12.04
C ARG A 174 7.05 -1.35 11.29
N ASP A 175 7.75 -2.48 11.26
CA ASP A 175 9.15 -2.66 10.78
C ASP A 175 10.24 -1.85 11.52
N ILE A 176 9.87 -0.84 12.30
CA ILE A 176 10.79 0.01 13.07
C ILE A 176 11.06 -0.50 14.50
N GLY A 177 10.72 -1.77 14.79
CA GLY A 177 10.98 -2.39 16.10
C GLY A 177 10.17 -1.80 17.27
N ALA A 178 9.08 -1.08 16.99
CA ALA A 178 8.26 -0.53 18.06
C ALA A 178 7.61 -1.64 18.92
N LEU A 179 7.33 -1.33 20.19
CA LEU A 179 6.79 -2.29 21.16
C LEU A 179 5.36 -1.95 21.59
N ASP A 180 4.63 -1.22 20.73
CA ASP A 180 3.24 -0.87 21.00
C ASP A 180 2.36 -2.13 20.89
N GLU A 181 1.33 -2.20 21.74
CA GLU A 181 0.30 -3.21 21.58
C GLU A 181 -0.44 -2.95 20.25
N PRO A 182 -0.54 -3.91 19.32
CA PRO A 182 -1.05 -3.61 17.98
C PRO A 182 -2.53 -3.17 17.99
N LEU A 183 -3.33 -3.58 18.99
CA LEU A 183 -4.70 -3.10 19.13
C LEU A 183 -4.75 -1.63 19.52
N ASP A 184 -3.83 -1.17 20.36
CA ASP A 184 -3.78 0.22 20.80
C ASP A 184 -3.33 1.12 19.65
N TYR A 185 -2.37 0.66 18.84
CA TYR A 185 -2.01 1.38 17.62
C TYR A 185 -3.17 1.52 16.63
N LEU A 186 -3.95 0.45 16.43
CA LEU A 186 -5.12 0.48 15.56
C LEU A 186 -6.27 1.34 16.13
N ALA A 187 -6.43 1.34 17.46
CA ALA A 187 -7.34 2.26 18.14
C ALA A 187 -6.93 3.71 17.90
N ASN A 188 -5.65 4.03 18.06
CA ASN A 188 -5.10 5.36 17.76
C ASN A 188 -5.27 5.74 16.29
N LEU A 189 -5.05 4.80 15.36
CA LEU A 189 -5.27 5.02 13.94
C LEU A 189 -6.72 5.43 13.63
N ASN A 190 -7.70 4.76 14.22
CA ASN A 190 -9.10 5.12 14.06
C ASN A 190 -9.42 6.50 14.69
N LEU A 191 -8.85 6.81 15.86
CA LEU A 191 -8.98 8.14 16.47
C LEU A 191 -8.43 9.24 15.56
N TRP A 192 -7.26 9.02 14.94
CA TRP A 192 -6.65 9.97 14.01
C TRP A 192 -7.47 10.18 12.73
N ALA A 193 -8.25 9.19 12.32
CA ALA A 193 -9.16 9.29 11.18
C ALA A 193 -10.48 9.99 11.50
N HIS A 194 -10.85 10.06 12.77
CA HIS A 194 -12.04 10.76 13.24
C HIS A 194 -11.66 11.86 14.25
N PRO A 195 -10.88 12.86 13.80
CA PRO A 195 -10.36 13.88 14.68
C PRO A 195 -11.50 14.64 15.36
N ARG A 196 -11.42 14.74 16.69
CA ARG A 196 -12.41 15.48 17.51
C ARG A 196 -12.05 16.95 17.66
N VAL A 197 -10.83 17.29 17.27
CA VAL A 197 -10.26 18.64 17.32
C VAL A 197 -10.41 19.33 15.97
N THR A 198 -10.39 20.66 15.97
CA THR A 198 -10.47 21.49 14.76
C THR A 198 -9.16 22.27 14.57
N GLY A 199 -9.01 22.91 13.41
CA GLY A 199 -7.82 23.72 13.09
C GLY A 199 -6.53 22.90 13.00
N PRO A 200 -5.36 23.49 13.33
CA PRO A 200 -4.06 22.85 13.11
C PRO A 200 -3.87 21.49 13.81
N ALA A 201 -4.53 21.28 14.96
CA ALA A 201 -4.48 20.02 15.67
C ALA A 201 -5.15 18.88 14.87
N ARG A 202 -6.23 19.19 14.12
CA ARG A 202 -6.86 18.24 13.20
C ARG A 202 -5.87 17.76 12.15
N ASP A 203 -5.10 18.68 11.59
CA ASP A 203 -4.14 18.34 10.55
C ASP A 203 -3.06 17.41 11.10
N VAL A 204 -2.58 17.62 12.33
CA VAL A 204 -1.62 16.71 12.98
C VAL A 204 -2.16 15.28 13.06
N GLU A 205 -3.43 15.11 13.43
CA GLU A 205 -4.07 13.79 13.49
C GLU A 205 -4.18 13.15 12.10
N LEU A 206 -4.67 13.88 11.10
CA LEU A 206 -4.74 13.38 9.72
C LEU A 206 -3.36 13.00 9.16
N ARG A 207 -2.32 13.79 9.46
CA ARG A 207 -0.93 13.47 9.09
C ARG A 207 -0.47 12.14 9.71
N ARG A 208 -0.79 11.87 10.98
CA ARG A 208 -0.45 10.62 11.65
C ARG A 208 -1.16 9.42 11.03
N ARG A 209 -2.46 9.57 10.71
CA ARG A 209 -3.23 8.57 9.96
C ARG A 209 -2.56 8.28 8.61
N ASP A 210 -2.26 9.30 7.82
CA ASP A 210 -1.68 9.15 6.48
C ASP A 210 -0.34 8.42 6.51
N ARG A 211 0.54 8.77 7.47
CA ARG A 211 1.80 8.05 7.69
C ARG A 211 1.57 6.57 7.99
N ALA A 212 0.57 6.24 8.81
CA ALA A 212 0.25 4.87 9.15
C ALA A 212 -0.24 4.07 7.93
N LEU A 213 -1.09 4.68 7.09
CA LEU A 213 -1.58 4.05 5.86
C LEU A 213 -0.45 3.83 4.85
N ILE A 214 0.42 4.81 4.64
CA ILE A 214 1.59 4.68 3.76
C ILE A 214 2.55 3.62 4.30
N ALA A 215 2.82 3.60 5.62
CA ALA A 215 3.67 2.58 6.22
C ALA A 215 3.10 1.17 6.00
N ALA A 216 1.78 0.99 6.14
CA ALA A 216 1.10 -0.26 5.87
C ALA A 216 1.22 -0.68 4.40
N PHE A 217 1.00 0.25 3.47
CA PHE A 217 1.19 0.05 2.04
C PHE A 217 2.62 -0.41 1.69
N LEU A 218 3.64 0.30 2.19
CA LEU A 218 5.04 -0.06 1.94
C LEU A 218 5.42 -1.37 2.62
N GLY A 219 4.88 -1.66 3.80
CA GLY A 219 5.05 -2.93 4.51
C GLY A 219 4.49 -4.12 3.73
N ASP A 220 3.36 -3.93 3.03
CA ASP A 220 2.81 -4.95 2.13
C ASP A 220 3.70 -5.19 0.92
N LEU A 221 4.26 -4.14 0.32
CA LEU A 221 5.21 -4.28 -0.78
C LEU A 221 6.51 -4.99 -0.33
N ARG A 222 7.09 -4.59 0.80
CA ARG A 222 8.25 -5.31 1.39
C ARG A 222 7.92 -6.78 1.64
N PHE A 223 6.73 -7.07 2.16
CA PHE A 223 6.33 -8.45 2.39
C PHE A 223 6.18 -9.26 1.10
N ALA A 224 5.60 -8.67 0.05
CA ALA A 224 5.41 -9.31 -1.24
C ALA A 224 6.73 -9.63 -1.95
N TYR A 225 7.71 -8.72 -1.85
CA TYR A 225 8.99 -8.83 -2.55
C TYR A 225 10.14 -9.36 -1.69
N GLY A 226 10.03 -9.35 -0.37
CA GLY A 226 11.10 -9.77 0.55
C GLY A 226 11.29 -11.28 0.66
N ARG A 227 10.53 -12.10 -0.09
CA ARG A 227 10.60 -13.56 -0.03
C ARG A 227 10.57 -14.21 -1.41
N GLY A 228 11.24 -15.36 -1.54
CA GLY A 228 11.13 -16.24 -2.70
C GLY A 228 11.76 -15.68 -3.97
N ARG A 229 11.17 -16.00 -5.13
CA ARG A 229 11.71 -15.65 -6.46
C ARG A 229 11.75 -14.14 -6.69
N LEU A 230 10.82 -13.39 -6.10
CA LEU A 230 10.73 -11.94 -6.26
C LEU A 230 11.84 -11.19 -5.53
N ALA A 231 12.36 -11.73 -4.43
CA ALA A 231 13.47 -11.13 -3.69
C ALA A 231 14.77 -11.04 -4.50
N LYS A 232 14.89 -11.85 -5.57
CA LYS A 232 16.03 -11.83 -6.49
C LYS A 232 15.84 -10.87 -7.67
N GLN A 233 14.62 -10.36 -7.88
CA GLN A 233 14.34 -9.40 -8.95
C GLN A 233 14.66 -8.00 -8.45
N GLN A 234 15.24 -7.19 -9.35
CA GLN A 234 15.80 -5.88 -9.03
C GLN A 234 14.78 -4.90 -8.46
N TRP A 235 15.32 -3.83 -7.88
CA TRP A 235 14.62 -2.69 -7.30
C TRP A 235 13.69 -2.04 -8.36
N TYR A 236 12.59 -1.41 -7.91
CA TYR A 236 11.49 -0.83 -8.72
C TYR A 236 10.50 -1.81 -9.35
N SER A 237 10.09 -2.81 -8.58
CA SER A 237 9.04 -3.73 -9.04
C SER A 237 7.64 -3.13 -9.03
N CYS A 238 7.42 -1.98 -8.37
CA CYS A 238 6.13 -1.27 -8.38
C CYS A 238 6.32 0.22 -8.63
N VAL A 239 5.52 0.78 -9.55
CA VAL A 239 5.64 2.18 -9.95
C VAL A 239 4.29 2.87 -9.82
N ALA A 240 4.24 4.06 -9.20
CA ALA A 240 3.09 4.95 -9.25
C ALA A 240 3.46 6.22 -10.03
N LEU A 241 2.78 6.44 -11.15
CA LEU A 241 2.90 7.58 -12.02
C LEU A 241 1.81 8.59 -11.63
N LEU A 242 2.21 9.70 -11.01
CA LEU A 242 1.33 10.71 -10.45
C LEU A 242 1.27 11.90 -11.41
N ARG A 243 0.15 12.02 -12.14
CA ARG A 243 -0.17 13.17 -13.01
C ARG A 243 -0.80 14.29 -12.19
N ASN A 244 -0.50 15.52 -12.58
CA ASN A 244 -0.88 16.73 -11.83
C ASN A 244 -0.48 16.61 -10.36
N ALA A 245 0.75 16.15 -10.11
CA ALA A 245 1.24 15.90 -8.75
C ALA A 245 1.34 17.17 -7.88
N ASP A 246 1.31 18.34 -8.51
CA ASP A 246 1.18 19.65 -7.89
C ASP A 246 -0.20 19.89 -7.27
N ALA A 247 -1.23 19.08 -7.58
CA ALA A 247 -2.52 19.15 -6.88
C ALA A 247 -2.36 18.86 -5.37
N HIS A 248 -3.31 19.34 -4.55
CA HIS A 248 -3.28 19.15 -3.10
C HIS A 248 -3.09 17.68 -2.69
N ALA A 249 -3.78 16.75 -3.36
CA ALA A 249 -3.65 15.32 -3.11
C ALA A 249 -2.25 14.78 -3.44
N GLY A 250 -1.68 15.17 -4.60
CA GLY A 250 -0.36 14.75 -5.03
C GLY A 250 0.72 15.23 -4.07
N ARG A 251 0.70 16.52 -3.72
CA ARG A 251 1.64 17.11 -2.74
C ARG A 251 1.54 16.42 -1.38
N SER A 252 0.31 16.20 -0.90
CA SER A 252 0.08 15.55 0.39
C SER A 252 0.61 14.12 0.41
N PHE A 253 0.30 13.34 -0.63
CA PHE A 253 0.79 11.96 -0.76
C PHE A 253 2.32 11.89 -0.84
N VAL A 254 2.94 12.67 -1.73
CA VAL A 254 4.39 12.63 -1.93
C VAL A 254 5.13 13.09 -0.68
N ALA A 255 4.70 14.18 -0.04
CA ALA A 255 5.31 14.63 1.22
C ALA A 255 5.24 13.55 2.31
N ARG A 256 4.09 12.87 2.46
CA ARG A 256 3.93 11.79 3.45
C ARG A 256 4.72 10.55 3.09
N LEU A 257 4.83 10.22 1.80
CA LEU A 257 5.64 9.10 1.32
C LEU A 257 7.13 9.33 1.62
N THR A 258 7.66 10.51 1.30
CA THR A 258 9.03 10.89 1.62
C THR A 258 9.27 10.81 3.12
N GLU A 259 8.39 11.39 3.93
CA GLU A 259 8.51 11.34 5.38
C GLU A 259 8.55 9.90 5.95
N VAL A 260 7.63 9.03 5.51
CA VAL A 260 7.60 7.63 5.99
C VAL A 260 8.85 6.89 5.55
N THR A 261 9.27 7.07 4.30
CA THR A 261 10.46 6.39 3.77
C THR A 261 11.74 6.87 4.43
N ASP A 262 11.91 8.17 4.69
CA ASP A 262 13.07 8.69 5.43
C ASP A 262 13.12 8.16 6.87
N ARG A 263 11.97 8.04 7.52
CA ARG A 263 11.88 7.41 8.84
C ARG A 263 12.30 5.92 8.79
N LEU A 264 11.88 5.19 7.76
CA LEU A 264 12.24 3.78 7.59
C LEU A 264 13.74 3.62 7.32
N ASP A 265 14.33 4.48 6.49
CA ASP A 265 15.77 4.49 6.22
C ASP A 265 16.58 4.75 7.50
N ARG A 266 16.17 5.74 8.31
CA ARG A 266 16.80 6.03 9.61
C ARG A 266 16.70 4.87 10.60
N ALA A 267 15.68 4.03 10.45
CA ALA A 267 15.50 2.82 11.25
C ALA A 267 16.17 1.58 10.60
N GLU A 268 16.96 1.78 9.55
CA GLU A 268 17.66 0.71 8.80
C GLU A 268 16.71 -0.39 8.30
N VAL A 269 15.47 -0.02 7.99
CA VAL A 269 14.50 -0.94 7.40
C VAL A 269 14.78 -1.04 5.90
N ASP A 270 14.79 -2.27 5.37
CA ASP A 270 14.93 -2.52 3.93
C ASP A 270 13.96 -1.65 3.11
N PRO A 271 14.40 -1.00 2.01
CA PRO A 271 13.52 -0.16 1.23
C PRO A 271 12.41 -0.98 0.57
N ALA A 272 11.19 -0.42 0.52
CA ALA A 272 10.12 -1.02 -0.26
C ALA A 272 10.44 -0.86 -1.77
N PRO A 273 10.13 -1.86 -2.63
CA PRO A 273 10.38 -1.78 -4.07
C PRO A 273 9.30 -0.93 -4.77
N PHE A 274 9.16 0.31 -4.34
CA PHE A 274 8.15 1.26 -4.79
C PHE A 274 8.82 2.55 -5.29
N LEU A 275 8.40 3.02 -6.45
CA LEU A 275 8.83 4.30 -7.03
C LEU A 275 7.61 5.15 -7.36
N ALA A 276 7.57 6.36 -6.79
CA ALA A 276 6.69 7.42 -7.28
C ALA A 276 7.39 8.21 -8.38
N VAL A 277 6.69 8.48 -9.48
CA VAL A 277 7.15 9.36 -10.56
C VAL A 277 6.12 10.45 -10.75
N THR A 278 6.52 11.72 -10.69
CA THR A 278 5.63 12.88 -10.73
C THR A 278 5.88 13.72 -11.97
N ASP A 279 4.83 14.36 -12.50
CA ASP A 279 4.95 15.41 -13.53
C ASP A 279 4.99 16.84 -12.95
N GLY A 280 4.90 16.96 -11.62
CA GLY A 280 5.09 18.21 -10.89
C GLY A 280 6.55 18.47 -10.55
N GLU A 281 6.83 19.70 -10.13
CA GLU A 281 8.15 20.10 -9.61
C GLU A 281 8.60 19.18 -8.46
N PRO A 282 9.91 18.95 -8.30
CA PRO A 282 10.43 18.29 -7.12
C PRO A 282 9.93 19.03 -5.89
N LEU A 283 9.20 18.34 -5.01
CA LEU A 283 8.82 18.92 -3.75
C LEU A 283 10.10 19.16 -2.95
N GLU A 284 10.37 20.42 -2.63
CA GLU A 284 11.37 20.71 -1.61
C GLU A 284 10.99 19.95 -0.34
N PRO A 285 11.94 19.27 0.31
CA PRO A 285 11.67 18.60 1.56
C PRO A 285 11.08 19.64 2.51
N ALA A 286 9.87 19.38 3.01
CA ALA A 286 9.23 20.27 3.96
C ALA A 286 10.24 20.51 5.10
N PRO A 287 10.42 21.77 5.57
CA PRO A 287 11.28 22.04 6.70
C PRO A 287 10.86 21.11 7.83
N ASP A 288 11.87 20.51 8.47
CA ASP A 288 11.74 19.39 9.41
C ASP A 288 10.98 19.85 10.66
N ASP A 289 9.65 19.96 10.54
CA ASP A 289 8.70 20.24 11.62
C ASP A 289 8.51 18.93 12.42
N HIS A 290 9.62 18.36 12.87
CA HIS A 290 9.62 17.40 13.94
C HIS A 290 9.47 18.20 15.24
N PRO A 291 8.24 18.36 15.81
CA PRO A 291 8.16 18.64 17.23
C PRO A 291 8.97 17.52 17.86
N ARG A 292 10.03 17.88 18.60
CA ARG A 292 10.79 16.93 19.40
C ARG A 292 9.74 16.10 20.13
N GLU A 293 9.60 14.82 19.77
CA GLU A 293 8.73 13.91 20.50
C GLU A 293 9.33 13.89 21.90
N GLU A 294 8.81 14.75 22.78
CA GLU A 294 9.12 14.74 24.18
C GLU A 294 8.72 13.35 24.63
N ARG A 295 9.74 12.50 24.83
CA ARG A 295 9.52 11.19 25.41
C ARG A 295 8.77 11.44 26.70
N PRO A 296 7.55 10.87 26.87
CA PRO A 296 6.86 10.98 28.15
C PRO A 296 7.81 10.43 29.22
N ARG A 297 8.11 11.26 30.22
CA ARG A 297 8.89 10.87 31.40
C ARG A 297 8.06 9.96 32.29
#